data_AF-A0A2H6JWH6-F1
#
_entry.id   AF-A0A2H6JWH6-F1
#
_cell.length_a   1.000
_cell.length_b   1.000
_cell.length_c   1.000
_cell.angle_alpha   90.00
_cell.angle_beta   90.00
_cell.angle_gamma   90.00
#
_symmetry.space_group_name_H-M   'P 1'
#
loop_
_entity.id
_entity.type
_entity.pdbx_description
1 polymer ?
#
loop_
_entity_poly.entity_id
_entity_poly.type
_entity_poly.pdbx_seq_one_letter_code
_entity_poly.pdbx_strand_id
1 'polypeptide(L)'
;MKKIPSEIEKTFKSIRKEQQGCVELKIIKNSYCVRRATSIWDKKLKKVRKITEHLGVIALDGTFKRKVPRRGIHETTREIFEYGNGLLAHYMLKDVEEILSRSTPYSTELVTYAVIKAIDPKPIRLLSSRWEKLYLSKEMDVSLSPRNISSVLSRVGAEVSLWYELFSKLMGEGDIILYDLTAVLTYSETIKTAEKGRNRDHSYLNQIGVVLAFSTSTGLPVGVEVFPGSMRDIATIRDFRKRFPKKDFGFISDKGFSSYTLLDDLREDMTHYVVPLKKNSVYMDPRWLRWKGPFVYRGRHVLWAKKKSDYGITYFFDDPKVRGDQETALLKSVKKGTITLEKFEEKRKLAGIIGIISDLDRNGEDVYDLYKSREDVELAFDALNNAIDSDKTYLRTEEGVRGYYFVSFIALRVYFSILRRLREKELTSKISVEEVMFELSKVMKIREKNGKEYFAKIPKKARKIMELFPEVFYT
;
A
#
# COMPACT_ATOMS: atom_id res chain seq x y z
N MET A 1 -54.77 20.47 33.96
CA MET A 1 -54.47 19.02 33.87
C MET A 1 -55.24 18.44 32.68
N LYS A 2 -54.58 17.78 31.71
CA LYS A 2 -55.30 17.11 30.61
C LYS A 2 -56.22 16.04 31.22
N LYS A 3 -57.54 16.14 31.02
CA LYS A 3 -58.51 15.11 31.44
C LYS A 3 -58.08 13.78 30.81
N ILE A 4 -57.85 12.78 31.65
CA ILE A 4 -57.59 11.42 31.18
C ILE A 4 -58.93 10.87 30.66
N PRO A 5 -59.01 10.34 29.44
CA PRO A 5 -60.22 9.71 28.92
C PRO A 5 -60.71 8.58 29.83
N SER A 6 -62.03 8.45 29.99
CA SER A 6 -62.67 7.48 30.89
C SER A 6 -62.22 6.05 30.64
N GLU A 7 -62.04 5.68 29.38
CA GLU A 7 -61.62 4.33 28.98
C GLU A 7 -60.20 4.01 29.43
N ILE A 8 -59.29 4.99 29.38
CA ILE A 8 -57.91 4.83 29.84
C ILE A 8 -57.86 4.70 31.37
N GLU A 9 -58.71 5.45 32.07
CA GLU A 9 -58.79 5.38 33.52
C GLU A 9 -59.35 4.02 34.00
N LYS A 10 -60.38 3.48 33.31
CA LYS A 10 -60.92 2.14 33.57
C LYS A 10 -59.86 1.06 33.40
N THR A 11 -59.16 1.06 32.25
CA THR A 11 -58.09 0.08 31.97
C THR A 11 -56.95 0.21 32.97
N PHE A 12 -56.54 1.43 33.32
CA PHE A 12 -55.49 1.65 34.32
C PHE A 12 -55.90 1.13 35.72
N LYS A 13 -57.15 1.33 36.13
CA LYS A 13 -57.68 0.80 37.40
C LYS A 13 -57.69 -0.73 37.44
N SER A 14 -58.05 -1.38 36.33
CA SER A 14 -57.96 -2.85 36.20
C SER A 14 -56.52 -3.34 36.34
N ILE A 15 -55.56 -2.74 35.60
CA ILE A 15 -54.13 -3.10 35.69
C ILE A 15 -53.60 -2.88 37.11
N ARG A 16 -54.00 -1.80 37.78
CA ARG A 16 -53.57 -1.51 39.16
C ARG A 16 -54.08 -2.53 40.18
N LYS A 17 -55.23 -3.17 39.94
CA LYS A 17 -55.76 -4.25 40.79
C LYS A 17 -55.04 -5.58 40.58
N GLU A 18 -54.64 -5.87 39.34
CA GLU A 18 -53.99 -7.14 38.97
C GLU A 18 -52.49 -7.18 39.28
N GLN A 19 -51.83 -6.03 39.33
CA GLN A 19 -50.37 -5.95 39.48
C GLN A 19 -49.97 -5.70 40.94
N GLN A 20 -49.06 -6.52 41.47
CA GLN A 20 -48.44 -6.26 42.77
C GLN A 20 -47.48 -5.07 42.70
N GLY A 21 -47.60 -4.15 43.67
CA GLY A 21 -46.72 -2.97 43.83
C GLY A 21 -47.33 -1.64 43.39
N CYS A 22 -46.54 -0.56 43.45
CA CYS A 22 -47.00 0.78 43.08
C CYS A 22 -46.98 0.95 41.56
N VAL A 23 -48.15 1.04 40.92
CA VAL A 23 -48.28 1.25 39.47
C VAL A 23 -48.77 2.67 39.20
N GLU A 24 -48.11 3.36 38.27
CA GLU A 24 -48.33 4.77 37.92
C GLU A 24 -48.63 4.93 36.44
N LEU A 25 -49.56 5.84 36.12
CA LEU A 25 -49.84 6.28 34.75
C LEU A 25 -49.08 7.58 34.49
N LYS A 26 -48.22 7.60 33.47
CA LYS A 26 -47.50 8.81 33.02
C LYS A 26 -47.86 9.14 31.59
N ILE A 27 -48.22 10.40 31.35
CA ILE A 27 -48.50 10.93 30.02
C ILE A 27 -47.18 11.45 29.41
N ILE A 28 -46.74 10.85 28.31
CA ILE A 28 -45.50 11.23 27.62
C ILE A 28 -45.79 11.36 26.14
N LYS A 29 -45.58 12.55 25.56
CA LYS A 29 -45.81 12.83 24.13
C LYS A 29 -47.14 12.24 23.61
N ASN A 30 -48.24 12.52 24.30
CA ASN A 30 -49.60 12.01 24.02
C ASN A 30 -49.82 10.48 24.17
N SER A 31 -48.88 9.74 24.76
CA SER A 31 -49.05 8.32 25.09
C SER A 31 -49.28 8.11 26.59
N TYR A 32 -50.19 7.18 26.94
CA TYR A 32 -50.54 6.84 28.32
C TYR A 32 -49.71 5.64 28.77
N CYS A 33 -48.52 5.91 29.30
CA CYS A 33 -47.55 4.88 29.67
C CYS A 33 -47.81 4.37 31.09
N VAL A 34 -48.00 3.06 31.23
CA VAL A 34 -48.10 2.38 32.52
C VAL A 34 -46.71 1.99 32.99
N ARG A 35 -46.39 2.31 34.24
CA ARG A 35 -45.09 2.03 34.85
C ARG A 35 -45.24 1.46 36.25
N ARG A 36 -44.37 0.54 36.62
CA ARG A 36 -44.24 0.06 37.99
C ARG A 36 -43.14 0.84 38.70
N ALA A 37 -43.47 1.51 39.78
CA ALA A 37 -42.53 2.20 40.64
C ALA A 37 -42.04 1.29 41.76
N THR A 38 -40.72 1.20 41.90
CA THR A 38 -40.05 0.58 43.05
C THR A 38 -38.95 1.52 43.54
N SER A 39 -38.44 1.26 44.74
CA SER A 39 -37.38 2.07 45.35
C SER A 39 -36.15 1.22 45.53
N ILE A 40 -35.00 1.72 45.10
CA ILE A 40 -33.70 1.08 45.34
C ILE A 40 -32.83 2.01 46.18
N TRP A 41 -32.03 1.44 47.08
CA TRP A 41 -31.01 2.20 47.80
C TRP A 41 -29.84 2.50 46.87
N ASP A 42 -29.62 3.77 46.57
CA ASP A 42 -28.47 4.20 45.76
C ASP A 42 -27.24 4.35 46.67
N LYS A 43 -26.33 3.37 46.63
CA LYS A 43 -25.13 3.34 47.47
C LYS A 43 -24.20 4.54 47.23
N LYS A 44 -24.18 5.14 46.04
CA LYS A 44 -23.33 6.29 45.72
C LYS A 44 -23.92 7.58 46.27
N LEU A 45 -25.24 7.75 46.16
CA LEU A 45 -25.94 8.95 46.62
C LEU A 45 -26.44 8.86 48.08
N LYS A 46 -26.21 7.72 48.75
CA LYS A 46 -26.65 7.40 50.12
C LYS A 46 -28.12 7.76 50.40
N LYS A 47 -29.00 7.53 49.43
CA LYS A 47 -30.43 7.80 49.56
C LYS A 47 -31.28 6.80 48.79
N VAL A 48 -32.53 6.66 49.22
CA VAL A 48 -33.54 5.89 48.50
C VAL A 48 -33.89 6.61 47.20
N ARG A 49 -33.75 5.92 46.06
CA ARG A 49 -34.11 6.45 44.73
C ARG A 49 -35.25 5.63 44.15
N LYS A 50 -36.30 6.32 43.74
CA LYS A 50 -37.39 5.73 42.97
C LYS A 50 -36.91 5.37 41.56
N ILE A 51 -37.09 4.11 41.18
CA ILE A 51 -36.93 3.63 39.81
C ILE A 51 -38.31 3.22 39.26
N THR A 52 -38.51 3.42 37.96
CA THR A 52 -39.78 3.08 37.31
C THR A 52 -39.53 2.15 36.14
N GLU A 53 -40.09 0.95 36.18
CA GLU A 53 -40.13 -0.02 35.09
C GLU A 53 -41.31 0.27 34.16
N HIS A 54 -41.10 0.24 32.84
CA HIS A 54 -42.18 0.47 31.88
C HIS A 54 -42.89 -0.84 31.51
N LEU A 55 -44.17 -0.95 31.89
CA LEU A 55 -44.98 -2.16 31.69
C LEU A 55 -45.67 -2.20 30.33
N GLY A 56 -45.97 -1.04 29.73
CA GLY A 56 -46.70 -0.95 28.47
C GLY A 56 -47.41 0.39 28.28
N VAL A 57 -48.20 0.49 27.21
CA VAL A 57 -48.94 1.72 26.84
C VAL A 57 -50.43 1.39 26.72
N ILE A 58 -51.30 2.24 27.26
CA ILE A 58 -52.74 2.19 27.03
C ILE A 58 -53.05 3.08 25.82
N ALA A 59 -53.68 2.52 24.79
CA ALA A 59 -54.14 3.27 23.62
C ALA A 59 -55.42 4.07 23.95
N LEU A 60 -55.79 4.99 23.06
CA LEU A 60 -56.94 5.88 23.28
C LEU A 60 -58.29 5.14 23.39
N ASP A 61 -58.37 3.95 22.78
CA ASP A 61 -59.52 3.04 22.84
C ASP A 61 -59.58 2.22 24.15
N GLY A 62 -58.64 2.43 25.08
CA GLY A 62 -58.55 1.69 26.35
C GLY A 62 -57.80 0.37 26.24
N THR A 63 -57.26 -0.04 25.09
CA THR A 63 -56.49 -1.29 24.99
C THR A 63 -55.09 -1.16 25.60
N PHE A 64 -54.70 -2.12 26.46
CA PHE A 64 -53.37 -2.16 27.06
C PHE A 64 -52.39 -3.00 26.23
N LYS A 65 -51.37 -2.35 25.67
CA LYS A 65 -50.27 -3.01 24.97
C LYS A 65 -49.08 -3.19 25.91
N ARG A 66 -48.89 -4.42 26.40
CA ARG A 66 -47.76 -4.80 27.25
C ARG A 66 -46.45 -4.60 26.49
N LYS A 67 -45.41 -4.10 27.17
CA LYS A 67 -44.05 -4.02 26.62
C LYS A 67 -43.53 -5.44 26.39
N VAL A 68 -43.48 -5.86 25.13
CA VAL A 68 -42.79 -7.09 24.74
C VAL A 68 -41.28 -6.79 24.75
N PRO A 69 -40.42 -7.61 25.36
CA PRO A 69 -38.97 -7.51 25.15
C PRO A 69 -38.71 -7.53 23.63
N ARG A 70 -37.85 -6.65 23.11
CA ARG A 70 -37.37 -6.80 21.72
C ARG A 70 -36.66 -8.16 21.64
N ARG A 71 -37.35 -9.19 21.18
CA ARG A 71 -36.78 -10.49 20.82
C ARG A 71 -36.31 -10.38 19.37
N GLY A 72 -35.01 -10.63 19.16
CA GLY A 72 -34.40 -10.81 17.85
C GLY A 72 -33.82 -9.53 17.24
N ILE A 73 -32.52 -9.53 17.00
CA ILE A 73 -31.95 -8.80 15.86
C ILE A 73 -32.58 -9.44 14.62
N HIS A 74 -33.15 -8.65 13.70
CA HIS A 74 -33.66 -9.18 12.45
C HIS A 74 -32.46 -9.58 11.59
N GLU A 75 -32.03 -10.83 11.69
CA GLU A 75 -30.96 -11.37 10.86
C GLU A 75 -31.48 -11.54 9.44
N THR A 76 -30.89 -10.81 8.51
CA THR A 76 -31.19 -10.97 7.09
C THR A 76 -30.63 -12.31 6.61
N THR A 77 -31.41 -13.06 5.84
CA THR A 77 -30.96 -14.33 5.23
C THR A 77 -30.08 -14.13 3.99
N ARG A 78 -29.74 -12.88 3.66
CA ARG A 78 -28.93 -12.49 2.51
C ARG A 78 -27.52 -12.19 2.97
N GLU A 79 -26.55 -12.79 2.31
CA GLU A 79 -25.14 -12.43 2.44
C GLU A 79 -24.78 -11.43 1.34
N ILE A 80 -23.97 -10.43 1.67
CA ILE A 80 -23.53 -9.39 0.74
C ILE A 80 -21.99 -9.39 0.74
N PHE A 81 -21.42 -9.51 -0.44
CA PHE A 81 -19.98 -9.56 -0.64
C PHE A 81 -19.50 -8.41 -1.52
N GLU A 82 -18.33 -7.87 -1.21
CA GLU A 82 -17.56 -7.05 -2.16
C GLU A 82 -17.04 -7.95 -3.29
N TYR A 83 -17.28 -7.55 -4.54
CA TYR A 83 -16.91 -8.33 -5.72
C TYR A 83 -15.85 -7.63 -6.56
N GLY A 84 -16.09 -6.36 -6.93
CA GLY A 84 -15.31 -5.71 -7.98
C GLY A 84 -13.83 -5.51 -7.66
N ASN A 85 -13.53 -5.02 -6.46
CA ASN A 85 -12.17 -4.78 -5.99
C ASN A 85 -11.40 -6.09 -5.77
N GLY A 86 -12.03 -7.09 -5.16
CA GLY A 86 -11.50 -8.44 -4.97
C GLY A 86 -11.11 -9.07 -6.29
N LEU A 87 -12.05 -9.11 -7.24
CA LEU A 87 -11.83 -9.69 -8.56
C LEU A 87 -10.70 -8.98 -9.32
N LEU A 88 -10.67 -7.65 -9.31
CA LEU A 88 -9.61 -6.88 -9.96
C LEU A 88 -8.24 -7.21 -9.36
N ALA A 89 -8.11 -7.16 -8.03
CA ALA A 89 -6.85 -7.42 -7.34
C ALA A 89 -6.34 -8.84 -7.64
N HIS A 90 -7.22 -9.83 -7.60
CA HIS A 90 -6.88 -11.21 -7.91
C HIS A 90 -6.47 -11.38 -9.37
N TYR A 91 -7.19 -10.76 -10.31
CA TYR A 91 -6.84 -10.79 -11.73
C TYR A 91 -5.44 -10.24 -12.00
N MET A 92 -5.06 -9.15 -11.32
CA MET A 92 -3.73 -8.53 -11.46
C MET A 92 -2.58 -9.38 -10.91
N LEU A 93 -2.89 -10.50 -10.23
CA LEU A 93 -1.91 -11.43 -9.67
C LEU A 93 -1.91 -12.80 -10.35
N LYS A 94 -2.64 -12.99 -11.45
CA LYS A 94 -2.71 -14.29 -12.15
C LYS A 94 -1.35 -14.83 -12.58
N ASP A 95 -0.47 -13.96 -13.06
CA ASP A 95 0.90 -14.30 -13.45
C ASP A 95 1.71 -14.77 -12.24
N VAL A 96 1.62 -14.06 -11.11
CA VAL A 96 2.29 -14.42 -9.86
C VAL A 96 1.72 -15.72 -9.29
N GLU A 97 0.40 -15.89 -9.28
CA GLU A 97 -0.28 -17.08 -8.80
C GLU A 97 0.12 -18.33 -9.62
N GLU A 98 0.13 -18.21 -10.96
CA GLU A 98 0.56 -19.30 -11.84
C GLU A 98 2.00 -19.72 -11.51
N ILE A 99 2.91 -18.77 -11.34
CA ILE A 99 4.31 -19.05 -11.01
C ILE A 99 4.42 -19.69 -9.62
N LEU A 100 3.78 -19.10 -8.60
CA LEU A 100 3.86 -19.59 -7.22
C LEU A 100 3.22 -20.95 -7.03
N SER A 101 2.12 -21.25 -7.74
CA SER A 101 1.42 -22.54 -7.64
C SER A 101 2.31 -23.73 -8.03
N ARG A 102 3.34 -23.48 -8.87
CA ARG A 102 4.32 -24.49 -9.29
C ARG A 102 5.51 -24.60 -8.33
N SER A 103 5.79 -23.57 -7.55
CA SER A 103 6.98 -23.48 -6.70
C SER A 103 6.71 -23.64 -5.21
N THR A 104 5.47 -23.39 -4.74
CA THR A 104 5.13 -23.49 -3.31
C THR A 104 3.69 -23.91 -3.06
N PRO A 105 3.42 -24.75 -2.04
CA PRO A 105 2.06 -25.10 -1.65
C PRO A 105 1.28 -23.93 -1.01
N TYR A 106 1.96 -22.82 -0.65
CA TYR A 106 1.36 -21.67 0.02
C TYR A 106 0.89 -20.57 -0.95
N SER A 107 0.88 -20.86 -2.26
CA SER A 107 0.53 -19.89 -3.30
C SER A 107 -0.81 -19.21 -3.02
N THR A 108 -1.83 -19.98 -2.68
CA THR A 108 -3.18 -19.48 -2.36
C THR A 108 -3.19 -18.54 -1.16
N GLU A 109 -2.54 -18.89 -0.04
CA GLU A 109 -2.44 -18.00 1.12
C GLU A 109 -1.68 -16.70 0.81
N LEU A 110 -0.59 -16.79 0.04
CA LEU A 110 0.23 -15.64 -0.34
C LEU A 110 -0.54 -14.66 -1.22
N VAL A 111 -1.19 -15.17 -2.28
CA VAL A 111 -2.01 -14.37 -3.19
C VAL A 111 -3.21 -13.78 -2.46
N THR A 112 -3.89 -14.56 -1.63
CA THR A 112 -5.02 -14.09 -0.83
C THR A 112 -4.62 -12.97 0.12
N TYR A 113 -3.48 -13.13 0.81
CA TYR A 113 -2.99 -12.08 1.69
C TYR A 113 -2.57 -10.83 0.89
N ALA A 114 -1.93 -11.00 -0.27
CA ALA A 114 -1.58 -9.88 -1.15
C ALA A 114 -2.82 -9.12 -1.65
N VAL A 115 -3.88 -9.83 -2.04
CA VAL A 115 -5.19 -9.24 -2.43
C VAL A 115 -5.76 -8.41 -1.29
N ILE A 116 -5.81 -8.96 -0.07
CA ILE A 116 -6.31 -8.23 1.10
C ILE A 116 -5.46 -6.98 1.35
N LYS A 117 -4.13 -7.11 1.29
CA LYS A 117 -3.20 -6.00 1.54
C LYS A 117 -3.28 -4.92 0.46
N ALA A 118 -3.56 -5.27 -0.79
CA ALA A 118 -3.76 -4.31 -1.88
C ALA A 118 -5.10 -3.54 -1.77
N ILE A 119 -6.14 -4.15 -1.22
CA ILE A 119 -7.48 -3.55 -1.12
C ILE A 119 -7.64 -2.74 0.17
N ASP A 120 -7.32 -3.36 1.30
CA ASP A 120 -7.54 -2.83 2.63
C ASP A 120 -6.54 -3.49 3.59
N PRO A 121 -5.31 -2.95 3.72
CA PRO A 121 -4.30 -3.48 4.61
C PRO A 121 -4.86 -3.74 6.01
N LYS A 122 -4.68 -4.97 6.48
CA LYS A 122 -5.11 -5.39 7.82
C LYS A 122 -4.01 -6.13 8.55
N PRO A 123 -3.93 -5.98 9.89
CA PRO A 123 -3.13 -6.86 10.72
C PRO A 123 -3.56 -8.31 10.53
N ILE A 124 -2.61 -9.25 10.69
CA ILE A 124 -2.82 -10.70 10.50
C ILE A 124 -4.09 -11.22 11.20
N ARG A 125 -4.38 -10.72 12.41
CA ARG A 125 -5.56 -11.11 13.21
C ARG A 125 -6.93 -10.79 12.57
N LEU A 126 -6.97 -9.96 11.54
CA LEU A 126 -8.21 -9.54 10.85
C LEU A 126 -8.31 -10.09 9.43
N LEU A 127 -7.34 -10.87 8.94
CA LEU A 127 -7.33 -11.35 7.56
C LEU A 127 -8.54 -12.24 7.25
N SER A 128 -8.85 -13.24 8.09
CA SER A 128 -10.04 -14.10 7.91
C SER A 128 -11.32 -13.27 7.79
N SER A 129 -11.56 -12.38 8.75
CA SER A 129 -12.77 -11.54 8.75
C SER A 129 -12.82 -10.56 7.58
N ARG A 130 -11.67 -10.14 7.03
CA ARG A 130 -11.64 -9.30 5.83
C ARG A 130 -11.91 -10.11 4.57
N TRP A 131 -11.35 -11.31 4.48
CA TRP A 131 -11.54 -12.25 3.37
C TRP A 131 -12.99 -12.68 3.24
N GLU A 132 -13.66 -13.00 4.35
CA GLU A 132 -15.07 -13.38 4.41
C GLU A 132 -16.02 -12.32 3.82
N LYS A 133 -15.59 -11.05 3.72
CA LYS A 133 -16.35 -9.98 3.06
C LYS A 133 -16.19 -9.96 1.54
N LEU A 134 -15.13 -10.55 1.00
CA LEU A 134 -14.89 -10.63 -0.43
C LEU A 134 -15.61 -11.85 -1.01
N TYR A 135 -16.18 -11.71 -2.19
CA TYR A 135 -16.87 -12.81 -2.86
C TYR A 135 -15.92 -13.98 -3.19
N LEU A 136 -14.64 -13.68 -3.42
CA LEU A 136 -13.57 -14.68 -3.62
C LEU A 136 -13.51 -15.73 -2.50
N SER A 137 -13.94 -15.41 -1.28
CA SER A 137 -14.02 -16.39 -0.18
C SER A 137 -15.02 -17.53 -0.41
N LYS A 138 -15.91 -17.40 -1.41
CA LYS A 138 -16.82 -18.46 -1.84
C LYS A 138 -16.28 -19.28 -3.01
N GLU A 139 -15.25 -18.79 -3.68
CA GLU A 139 -14.59 -19.45 -4.81
C GLU A 139 -13.31 -20.17 -4.37
N MET A 140 -12.65 -19.66 -3.33
CA MET A 140 -11.38 -20.17 -2.83
C MET A 140 -11.49 -20.46 -1.33
N ASP A 141 -11.20 -21.71 -0.95
CA ASP A 141 -11.10 -22.11 0.45
C ASP A 141 -9.66 -21.91 0.95
N VAL A 142 -9.46 -21.01 1.90
CA VAL A 142 -8.14 -20.54 2.33
C VAL A 142 -8.08 -20.39 3.85
N SER A 143 -7.08 -21.01 4.48
CA SER A 143 -6.87 -20.91 5.93
C SER A 143 -6.10 -19.65 6.29
N LEU A 144 -6.82 -18.58 6.64
CA LEU A 144 -6.24 -17.29 7.04
C LEU A 144 -6.13 -17.11 8.56
N SER A 145 -6.05 -18.21 9.32
CA SER A 145 -5.86 -18.13 10.77
C SER A 145 -4.51 -17.46 11.10
N PRO A 146 -4.40 -16.67 12.19
CA PRO A 146 -3.15 -15.99 12.51
C PRO A 146 -1.96 -16.92 12.68
N ARG A 147 -2.21 -18.13 13.19
CA ARG A 147 -1.21 -19.19 13.34
C ARG A 147 -0.74 -19.72 11.98
N ASN A 148 -1.66 -19.97 11.04
CA ASN A 148 -1.31 -20.44 9.72
C ASN A 148 -0.50 -19.38 8.96
N ILE A 149 -1.01 -18.15 8.89
CA ILE A 149 -0.34 -17.06 8.18
C ILE A 149 1.05 -16.77 8.76
N SER A 150 1.20 -16.74 10.08
CA SER A 150 2.53 -16.56 10.69
C SER A 150 3.50 -17.68 10.31
N SER A 151 3.02 -18.93 10.23
CA SER A 151 3.82 -20.07 9.76
C SER A 151 4.18 -19.95 8.28
N VAL A 152 3.23 -19.57 7.43
CA VAL A 152 3.47 -19.36 5.98
C VAL A 152 4.53 -18.29 5.76
N LEU A 153 4.40 -17.12 6.39
CA LEU A 153 5.36 -16.02 6.28
C LEU A 153 6.76 -16.47 6.74
N SER A 154 6.83 -17.20 7.86
CA SER A 154 8.10 -17.72 8.38
C SER A 154 8.75 -18.73 7.43
N ARG A 155 7.99 -19.62 6.80
CA ARG A 155 8.53 -20.60 5.84
C ARG A 155 9.02 -19.92 4.57
N VAL A 156 8.19 -19.06 3.99
CA VAL A 156 8.52 -18.33 2.76
C VAL A 156 9.68 -17.36 2.97
N GLY A 157 9.78 -16.74 4.14
CA GLY A 157 10.91 -15.86 4.46
C GLY A 157 12.22 -16.59 4.76
N ALA A 158 12.18 -17.90 5.06
CA ALA A 158 13.36 -18.74 5.16
C ALA A 158 13.82 -19.24 3.78
N GLU A 159 12.89 -19.46 2.84
CA GLU A 159 13.15 -20.03 1.52
C GLU A 159 13.42 -18.94 0.46
N VAL A 160 14.55 -18.25 0.60
CA VAL A 160 14.90 -17.13 -0.28
C VAL A 160 15.06 -17.55 -1.76
N SER A 161 15.43 -18.81 -2.04
CA SER A 161 15.52 -19.35 -3.41
C SER A 161 14.20 -19.26 -4.18
N LEU A 162 13.06 -19.46 -3.50
CA LEU A 162 11.72 -19.31 -4.08
C LEU A 162 11.50 -17.89 -4.61
N TRP A 163 12.06 -16.88 -3.94
CA TRP A 163 11.90 -15.48 -4.32
C TRP A 163 12.61 -15.20 -5.63
N TYR A 164 13.87 -15.61 -5.75
CA TYR A 164 14.65 -15.40 -6.97
C TYR A 164 14.11 -16.18 -8.16
N GLU A 165 13.51 -17.36 -7.94
CA GLU A 165 12.80 -18.06 -8.99
C GLU A 165 11.61 -17.22 -9.50
N LEU A 166 10.77 -16.71 -8.60
CA LEU A 166 9.67 -15.81 -8.97
C LEU A 166 10.20 -14.57 -9.69
N PHE A 167 11.17 -13.85 -9.11
CA PHE A 167 11.70 -12.61 -9.67
C PHE A 167 12.27 -12.82 -11.08
N SER A 168 12.96 -13.95 -11.30
CA SER A 168 13.49 -14.30 -12.62
C SER A 168 12.41 -14.47 -13.69
N LYS A 169 11.25 -15.01 -13.31
CA LYS A 169 10.11 -15.21 -14.21
C LYS A 169 9.31 -13.92 -14.44
N LEU A 170 9.31 -13.00 -13.47
CA LEU A 170 8.66 -11.69 -13.60
C LEU A 170 9.48 -10.67 -14.40
N MET A 171 10.80 -10.85 -14.46
CA MET A 171 11.72 -9.97 -15.20
C MET A 171 11.87 -10.42 -16.65
N GLY A 172 11.78 -9.49 -17.61
CA GLY A 172 12.05 -9.76 -19.03
C GLY A 172 13.53 -9.98 -19.33
N GLU A 173 13.87 -10.45 -20.53
CA GLU A 173 15.25 -10.44 -21.02
C GLU A 173 15.67 -9.00 -21.38
N GLY A 174 16.91 -8.63 -21.04
CA GLY A 174 17.45 -7.28 -21.26
C GLY A 174 16.77 -6.18 -20.44
N ASP A 175 15.96 -6.56 -19.44
CA ASP A 175 15.21 -5.60 -18.64
C ASP A 175 16.15 -4.75 -17.79
N ILE A 176 15.89 -3.45 -17.72
CA ILE A 176 16.64 -2.54 -16.87
C ILE A 176 15.82 -2.33 -15.61
N ILE A 177 16.37 -2.68 -14.46
CA ILE A 177 15.70 -2.52 -13.17
C ILE A 177 16.18 -1.31 -12.40
N LEU A 178 15.22 -0.57 -11.86
CA LEU A 178 15.47 0.41 -10.83
C LEU A 178 15.63 -0.34 -9.51
N TYR A 179 16.77 -0.14 -8.83
CA TYR A 179 17.10 -0.83 -7.59
C TYR A 179 17.43 0.21 -6.53
N ASP A 180 16.58 0.32 -5.54
CA ASP A 180 16.73 1.33 -4.49
C ASP A 180 16.53 0.73 -3.10
N LEU A 181 17.30 1.23 -2.14
CA LEU A 181 17.33 0.78 -0.76
C LEU A 181 16.64 1.83 0.12
N THR A 182 15.54 1.44 0.73
CA THR A 182 14.90 2.24 1.78
C THR A 182 15.21 1.69 3.17
N ALA A 183 15.13 2.57 4.15
CA ALA A 183 15.32 2.27 5.56
C ALA A 183 13.96 2.26 6.27
N VAL A 184 13.57 1.12 6.82
CA VAL A 184 12.36 1.02 7.65
C VAL A 184 12.75 0.97 9.12
N LEU A 185 12.32 1.97 9.87
CA LEU A 185 12.57 2.08 11.31
C LEU A 185 11.77 1.02 12.07
N THR A 186 12.39 0.42 13.09
CA THR A 186 11.70 -0.56 13.95
C THR A 186 12.10 -0.40 15.40
N TYR A 187 11.11 -0.56 16.28
CA TYR A 187 11.29 -0.61 17.73
C TYR A 187 11.44 -2.04 18.27
N SER A 188 11.41 -3.04 17.40
CA SER A 188 11.52 -4.44 17.83
C SER A 188 12.95 -4.75 18.27
N GLU A 189 13.10 -5.16 19.53
CA GLU A 189 14.38 -5.61 20.10
C GLU A 189 14.74 -7.05 19.69
N THR A 190 13.83 -7.76 19.03
CA THR A 190 13.97 -9.18 18.68
C THR A 190 14.46 -9.44 17.25
N ILE A 191 14.38 -8.43 16.38
CA ILE A 191 14.82 -8.54 14.99
C ILE A 191 16.32 -8.27 14.94
N LYS A 192 17.14 -9.31 14.75
CA LYS A 192 18.61 -9.19 14.74
C LYS A 192 19.16 -8.36 13.57
N THR A 193 18.46 -8.36 12.44
CA THR A 193 18.81 -7.52 11.27
C THR A 193 18.47 -6.03 11.48
N ALA A 194 17.75 -5.69 12.54
CA ALA A 194 17.48 -4.30 12.88
C ALA A 194 18.71 -3.68 13.52
N GLU A 195 19.51 -2.98 12.72
CA GLU A 195 20.77 -2.38 13.13
C GLU A 195 20.71 -0.85 13.01
N LYS A 196 21.55 -0.14 13.74
CA LYS A 196 21.69 1.32 13.56
C LYS A 196 22.34 1.59 12.20
N GLY A 197 21.74 2.47 11.41
CA GLY A 197 22.35 2.93 10.15
C GLY A 197 22.12 4.43 9.92
N ARG A 198 22.46 4.90 8.72
CA ARG A 198 22.45 6.33 8.39
C ARG A 198 21.16 6.70 7.66
N ASN A 199 20.25 7.35 8.39
CA ASN A 199 18.90 7.66 7.89
C ASN A 199 18.80 9.15 7.58
N ARG A 200 17.83 9.51 6.72
CA ARG A 200 17.58 10.90 6.32
C ARG A 200 17.37 11.84 7.51
N ASP A 201 16.82 11.31 8.61
CA ASP A 201 16.50 12.05 9.84
C ASP A 201 17.49 11.84 10.99
N HIS A 202 18.61 11.12 10.79
CA HIS A 202 19.60 10.83 11.82
C HIS A 202 19.02 10.25 13.14
N SER A 203 17.92 9.50 13.04
CA SER A 203 17.29 8.85 14.19
C SER A 203 18.18 7.75 14.78
N TYR A 204 18.30 7.67 16.11
CA TYR A 204 19.08 6.66 16.84
C TYR A 204 18.39 5.28 16.91
N LEU A 205 17.29 5.09 16.18
CA LEU A 205 16.49 3.87 16.18
C LEU A 205 17.11 2.80 15.27
N ASN A 206 16.90 1.54 15.64
CA ASN A 206 17.28 0.41 14.80
C ASN A 206 16.42 0.40 13.53
N GLN A 207 17.01 -0.11 12.44
CA GLN A 207 16.36 -0.14 11.15
C GLN A 207 16.67 -1.40 10.36
N ILE A 208 15.76 -1.74 9.47
CA ILE A 208 15.96 -2.77 8.45
C ILE A 208 16.08 -2.08 7.09
N GLY A 209 16.99 -2.60 6.26
CA GLY A 209 17.09 -2.19 4.87
C GLY A 209 16.08 -2.98 4.06
N VAL A 210 15.25 -2.31 3.27
CA VAL A 210 14.33 -2.95 2.32
C VAL A 210 14.68 -2.47 0.93
N VAL A 211 14.98 -3.40 0.05
CA VAL A 211 15.22 -3.11 -1.37
C VAL A 211 13.98 -3.47 -2.16
N LEU A 212 13.58 -2.59 -3.09
CA LEU A 212 12.66 -2.91 -4.16
C LEU A 212 13.38 -2.85 -5.51
N ALA A 213 13.10 -3.84 -6.36
CA ALA A 213 13.50 -3.86 -7.76
C ALA A 213 12.28 -3.64 -8.65
N PHE A 214 12.36 -2.65 -9.55
CA PHE A 214 11.28 -2.27 -10.46
C PHE A 214 11.73 -2.39 -11.91
N SER A 215 10.93 -3.05 -12.74
CA SER A 215 11.15 -3.15 -14.17
C SER A 215 10.80 -1.84 -14.86
N THR A 216 11.76 -1.24 -15.57
CA THR A 216 11.50 -0.04 -16.38
C THR A 216 10.66 -0.34 -17.61
N SER A 217 10.72 -1.55 -18.15
CA SER A 217 9.94 -1.95 -19.32
C SER A 217 8.46 -2.15 -18.99
N THR A 218 8.16 -2.81 -17.87
CA THR A 218 6.77 -3.13 -17.49
C THR A 218 6.15 -2.10 -16.53
N GLY A 219 6.98 -1.30 -15.86
CA GLY A 219 6.54 -0.39 -14.78
C GLY A 219 6.07 -1.12 -13.52
N LEU A 220 6.40 -2.42 -13.36
CA LEU A 220 5.96 -3.25 -12.25
C LEU A 220 7.12 -3.62 -11.30
N PRO A 221 6.84 -3.84 -10.01
CA PRO A 221 7.80 -4.44 -9.10
C PRO A 221 8.16 -5.86 -9.56
N VAL A 222 9.46 -6.17 -9.62
CA VAL A 222 9.99 -7.50 -10.00
C VAL A 222 10.80 -8.18 -8.89
N GLY A 223 11.18 -7.47 -7.83
CA GLY A 223 11.84 -8.08 -6.68
C GLY A 223 11.76 -7.27 -5.39
N VAL A 224 11.99 -7.95 -4.28
CA VAL A 224 12.12 -7.36 -2.94
C VAL A 224 13.18 -8.10 -2.14
N GLU A 225 13.93 -7.37 -1.32
CA GLU A 225 14.87 -7.97 -0.36
C GLU A 225 14.87 -7.23 0.97
N VAL A 226 15.25 -7.95 2.04
CA VAL A 226 15.40 -7.40 3.38
C VAL A 226 16.81 -7.68 3.89
N PHE A 227 17.54 -6.61 4.18
CA PHE A 227 18.91 -6.61 4.63
C PHE A 227 19.06 -5.98 6.02
N PRO A 228 20.18 -6.26 6.72
CA PRO A 228 20.57 -5.48 7.88
C PRO A 228 20.62 -3.98 7.55
N GLY A 229 20.10 -3.16 8.44
CA GLY A 229 20.00 -1.71 8.22
C GLY A 229 21.33 -0.96 8.04
N SER A 230 22.47 -1.60 8.35
CA SER A 230 23.80 -1.04 8.17
C SER A 230 24.37 -1.23 6.76
N MET A 231 23.75 -2.08 5.93
CA MET A 231 24.25 -2.39 4.59
C MET A 231 24.20 -1.17 3.66
N ARG A 232 25.19 -1.09 2.79
CA ARG A 232 25.29 -0.06 1.73
C ARG A 232 24.77 -0.63 0.41
N ASP A 233 24.21 0.25 -0.43
CA ASP A 233 23.64 -0.08 -1.75
C ASP A 233 24.56 -0.96 -2.63
N ILE A 234 25.88 -0.75 -2.59
CA ILE A 234 26.84 -1.53 -3.37
C ILE A 234 26.86 -3.01 -2.95
N ALA A 235 26.75 -3.29 -1.66
CA ALA A 235 26.79 -4.66 -1.15
C ALA A 235 25.49 -5.41 -1.49
N THR A 236 24.35 -4.72 -1.44
CA THR A 236 23.04 -5.31 -1.73
C THR A 236 22.89 -5.63 -3.23
N ILE A 237 23.36 -4.76 -4.13
CA ILE A 237 23.40 -5.03 -5.58
C ILE A 237 24.24 -6.29 -5.89
N ARG A 238 25.42 -6.43 -5.28
CA ARG A 238 26.28 -7.61 -5.47
C ARG A 238 25.61 -8.90 -4.99
N ASP A 239 24.95 -8.86 -3.83
CA ASP A 239 24.27 -10.04 -3.28
C ASP A 239 23.05 -10.42 -4.13
N PHE A 240 22.24 -9.45 -4.55
CA PHE A 240 21.13 -9.67 -5.48
C PHE A 240 21.67 -10.31 -6.77
N ARG A 241 22.72 -9.74 -7.37
CA ARG A 241 23.28 -10.24 -8.64
C ARG A 241 23.78 -11.68 -8.54
N LYS A 242 24.45 -12.03 -7.43
CA LYS A 242 24.97 -13.38 -7.17
C LYS A 242 23.88 -14.44 -7.06
N ARG A 243 22.71 -14.06 -6.54
CA ARG A 243 21.56 -14.96 -6.35
C ARG A 243 20.61 -14.98 -7.53
N PHE A 244 20.59 -13.92 -8.35
CA PHE A 244 19.71 -13.81 -9.49
C PHE A 244 20.15 -14.74 -10.63
N PRO A 245 19.29 -15.65 -11.11
CA PRO A 245 19.70 -16.68 -12.06
C PRO A 245 19.90 -16.16 -13.49
N LYS A 246 19.19 -15.09 -13.90
CA LYS A 246 19.38 -14.49 -15.22
C LYS A 246 20.64 -13.65 -15.26
N LYS A 247 21.24 -13.55 -16.45
CA LYS A 247 22.44 -12.72 -16.67
C LYS A 247 22.17 -11.45 -17.48
N ASP A 248 21.18 -11.50 -18.36
CA ASP A 248 20.85 -10.40 -19.25
C ASP A 248 19.81 -9.47 -18.62
N PHE A 249 20.28 -8.56 -17.76
CA PHE A 249 19.50 -7.47 -17.19
C PHE A 249 20.43 -6.32 -16.76
N GLY A 250 19.86 -5.17 -16.44
CA GLY A 250 20.63 -4.00 -16.01
C GLY A 250 20.13 -3.32 -14.75
N PHE A 251 20.95 -2.47 -14.14
CA PHE A 251 20.58 -1.67 -12.97
C PHE A 251 20.61 -0.18 -13.24
N ILE A 252 19.63 0.53 -12.68
CA ILE A 252 19.66 1.98 -12.53
C ILE A 252 19.87 2.28 -11.05
N SER A 253 20.90 3.06 -10.75
CA SER A 253 21.20 3.47 -9.38
C SER A 253 20.69 4.88 -9.09
N ASP A 254 20.12 5.10 -7.90
CA ASP A 254 19.68 6.43 -7.46
C ASP A 254 20.86 7.38 -7.19
N LYS A 255 21.97 6.85 -6.65
CA LYS A 255 23.14 7.65 -6.25
C LYS A 255 24.39 7.22 -6.98
N GLY A 256 25.22 8.20 -7.33
CA GLY A 256 26.55 7.91 -7.81
C GLY A 256 27.37 7.18 -6.77
N PHE A 257 28.11 6.17 -7.20
CA PHE A 257 28.99 5.41 -6.31
C PHE A 257 30.22 6.24 -5.90
N SER A 258 30.75 5.99 -4.71
CA SER A 258 32.03 6.56 -4.27
C SER A 258 33.25 5.83 -4.86
N SER A 259 33.07 4.58 -5.28
CA SER A 259 34.06 3.73 -5.93
C SER A 259 33.47 3.17 -7.21
N TYR A 260 34.26 3.13 -8.27
CA TYR A 260 33.87 2.55 -9.56
C TYR A 260 34.08 1.03 -9.63
N THR A 261 34.61 0.41 -8.58
CA THR A 261 34.81 -1.05 -8.50
C THR A 261 33.53 -1.86 -8.66
N LEU A 262 32.35 -1.32 -8.32
CA LEU A 262 31.08 -1.97 -8.62
C LEU A 262 30.81 -2.02 -10.14
N LEU A 263 31.21 -0.99 -10.89
CA LEU A 263 31.07 -1.02 -12.36
C LEU A 263 31.99 -2.08 -12.97
N ASP A 264 33.17 -2.31 -12.40
CA ASP A 264 34.04 -3.41 -12.84
C ASP A 264 33.32 -4.76 -12.65
N ASP A 265 32.78 -5.02 -11.45
CA ASP A 265 32.02 -6.26 -11.18
C ASP A 265 30.83 -6.42 -12.12
N LEU A 266 30.04 -5.36 -12.34
CA LEU A 266 28.86 -5.40 -13.20
C LEU A 266 29.25 -5.69 -14.66
N ARG A 267 30.38 -5.15 -15.14
CA ARG A 267 30.88 -5.42 -16.50
C ARG A 267 31.39 -6.84 -16.65
N GLU A 268 32.13 -7.36 -15.68
CA GLU A 268 32.58 -8.75 -15.66
C GLU A 268 31.39 -9.71 -15.71
N ASP A 269 30.31 -9.39 -15.00
CA ASP A 269 29.07 -10.15 -14.97
C ASP A 269 28.12 -9.90 -16.17
N MET A 270 28.56 -9.13 -17.17
CA MET A 270 27.78 -8.69 -18.34
C MET A 270 26.42 -8.07 -17.97
N THR A 271 26.38 -7.33 -16.87
CA THR A 271 25.17 -6.68 -16.34
C THR A 271 25.17 -5.21 -16.74
N HIS A 272 24.10 -4.78 -17.40
CA HIS A 272 23.98 -3.40 -17.87
C HIS A 272 23.83 -2.42 -16.69
N TYR A 273 24.22 -1.16 -16.87
CA TYR A 273 24.06 -0.16 -15.82
C TYR A 273 23.82 1.25 -16.34
N VAL A 274 23.08 2.03 -15.55
CA VAL A 274 22.88 3.48 -15.72
C VAL A 274 23.07 4.14 -14.37
N VAL A 275 24.19 4.86 -14.20
CA VAL A 275 24.62 5.34 -12.88
C VAL A 275 24.90 6.84 -12.94
N PRO A 276 24.23 7.67 -12.12
CA PRO A 276 24.50 9.10 -12.09
C PRO A 276 25.90 9.38 -11.53
N LEU A 277 26.56 10.40 -12.06
CA LEU A 277 27.85 10.86 -11.57
C LEU A 277 27.71 11.84 -10.41
N LYS A 278 28.59 11.69 -9.43
CA LYS A 278 28.81 12.75 -8.43
C LYS A 278 29.45 13.95 -9.11
N LYS A 279 29.09 15.14 -8.64
CA LYS A 279 29.62 16.42 -9.17
C LYS A 279 31.14 16.54 -9.06
N ASN A 280 31.75 15.87 -8.09
CA ASN A 280 33.20 15.84 -7.86
C ASN A 280 33.90 14.63 -8.51
N SER A 281 33.21 13.88 -9.37
CA SER A 281 33.82 12.78 -10.11
C SER A 281 34.82 13.29 -11.13
N VAL A 282 35.90 12.54 -11.36
CA VAL A 282 36.85 12.78 -12.46
C VAL A 282 36.20 12.63 -13.85
N TYR A 283 35.10 11.87 -13.94
CA TYR A 283 34.31 11.72 -15.17
C TYR A 283 33.28 12.85 -15.34
N MET A 284 33.08 13.69 -14.31
CA MET A 284 32.21 14.86 -14.36
C MET A 284 32.98 16.09 -14.87
N ASP A 285 33.48 16.01 -16.10
CA ASP A 285 34.18 17.11 -16.75
C ASP A 285 33.40 17.58 -17.99
N PRO A 286 32.62 18.67 -17.88
CA PRO A 286 31.89 19.21 -19.02
C PRO A 286 32.75 20.05 -19.96
N ARG A 287 34.05 20.25 -19.67
CA ARG A 287 34.95 20.99 -20.56
C ARG A 287 35.07 20.25 -21.89
N TRP A 288 35.03 21.01 -22.98
CA TRP A 288 35.18 20.48 -24.35
C TRP A 288 34.08 19.51 -24.80
N LEU A 289 32.92 19.49 -24.13
CA LEU A 289 31.77 18.74 -24.63
C LEU A 289 31.23 19.35 -25.92
N ARG A 290 31.04 18.50 -26.93
CA ARG A 290 30.26 18.85 -28.12
C ARG A 290 28.81 18.47 -27.87
N TRP A 291 28.00 19.48 -27.54
CA TRP A 291 26.55 19.32 -27.39
C TRP A 291 25.93 18.85 -28.70
N LYS A 292 25.17 17.75 -28.64
CA LYS A 292 24.56 17.14 -29.82
C LYS A 292 23.25 17.82 -30.23
N GLY A 293 22.56 18.42 -29.28
CA GLY A 293 21.30 19.13 -29.50
C GLY A 293 20.36 18.99 -28.30
N PRO A 294 19.18 19.61 -28.37
CA PRO A 294 18.14 19.46 -27.36
C PRO A 294 17.21 18.27 -27.65
N PHE A 295 16.55 17.77 -26.61
CA PHE A 295 15.31 16.98 -26.69
C PHE A 295 14.28 17.55 -25.72
N VAL A 296 13.02 17.14 -25.83
CA VAL A 296 11.92 17.64 -24.99
C VAL A 296 11.57 16.64 -23.91
N TYR A 297 11.80 17.00 -22.65
CA TYR A 297 11.39 16.20 -21.50
C TYR A 297 10.30 16.92 -20.70
N ARG A 298 9.09 16.34 -20.61
CA ARG A 298 7.95 16.90 -19.87
C ARG A 298 7.74 18.41 -20.13
N GLY A 299 7.80 18.82 -21.39
CA GLY A 299 7.57 20.21 -21.83
C GLY A 299 8.76 21.18 -21.67
N ARG A 300 9.93 20.72 -21.22
CA ARG A 300 11.17 21.53 -21.18
C ARG A 300 12.25 20.95 -22.09
N HIS A 301 13.09 21.83 -22.64
CA HIS A 301 14.21 21.42 -23.48
C HIS A 301 15.42 21.08 -22.62
N VAL A 302 16.03 19.93 -22.87
CA VAL A 302 17.24 19.45 -22.21
C VAL A 302 18.33 19.27 -23.26
N LEU A 303 19.48 19.93 -23.10
CA LEU A 303 20.63 19.71 -23.97
C LEU A 303 21.37 18.44 -23.55
N TRP A 304 21.94 17.72 -24.50
CA TRP A 304 22.75 16.54 -24.18
C TRP A 304 24.02 16.41 -25.00
N ALA A 305 24.97 15.69 -24.42
CA ALA A 305 26.21 15.27 -25.04
C ALA A 305 26.57 13.87 -24.54
N LYS A 306 27.48 13.18 -25.25
CA LYS A 306 28.09 11.95 -24.75
C LYS A 306 29.57 11.86 -25.12
N LYS A 307 30.34 11.20 -24.28
CA LYS A 307 31.79 10.98 -24.44
C LYS A 307 32.12 9.55 -23.98
N LYS A 308 33.02 8.86 -24.67
CA LYS A 308 33.55 7.57 -24.21
C LYS A 308 34.36 7.74 -22.92
N SER A 309 34.26 6.78 -22.01
CA SER A 309 35.03 6.69 -20.78
C SER A 309 35.48 5.25 -20.54
N ASP A 310 36.32 5.04 -19.54
CA ASP A 310 36.86 3.72 -19.20
C ASP A 310 35.75 2.72 -18.83
N TYR A 311 34.60 3.23 -18.37
CA TYR A 311 33.41 2.49 -17.95
C TYR A 311 32.25 2.62 -18.96
N GLY A 312 32.56 2.75 -20.26
CA GLY A 312 31.56 2.81 -21.32
C GLY A 312 31.35 4.22 -21.86
N ILE A 313 30.16 4.76 -21.67
CA ILE A 313 29.75 6.07 -22.20
C ILE A 313 29.30 6.96 -21.04
N THR A 314 29.92 8.13 -20.95
CA THR A 314 29.45 9.22 -20.09
C THR A 314 28.52 10.13 -20.87
N TYR A 315 27.26 10.17 -20.47
CA TYR A 315 26.24 11.09 -20.93
C TYR A 315 26.22 12.34 -20.06
N PHE A 316 26.02 13.48 -20.68
CA PHE A 316 25.89 14.77 -20.01
C PHE A 316 24.59 15.43 -20.44
N PHE A 317 23.89 16.01 -19.48
CA PHE A 317 22.62 16.70 -19.70
C PHE A 317 22.66 18.06 -19.04
N ASP A 318 22.20 19.10 -19.74
CA ASP A 318 21.95 20.41 -19.14
C ASP A 318 20.45 20.62 -19.04
N ASP A 319 19.93 20.50 -17.81
CA ASP A 319 18.51 20.69 -17.52
C ASP A 319 18.28 22.05 -16.84
N PRO A 320 17.61 23.01 -17.52
CA PRO A 320 17.35 24.34 -16.98
C PRO A 320 16.56 24.35 -15.66
N LYS A 321 15.65 23.40 -15.47
CA LYS A 321 14.86 23.31 -14.22
C LYS A 321 15.76 22.88 -13.06
N VAL A 322 16.56 21.83 -13.28
CA VAL A 322 17.50 21.32 -12.27
C VAL A 322 18.56 22.38 -11.94
N ARG A 323 18.98 23.19 -12.91
CA ARG A 323 19.86 24.34 -12.68
C ARG A 323 19.25 25.32 -11.67
N GLY A 324 18.04 25.80 -11.95
CA GLY A 324 17.34 26.75 -11.07
C GLY A 324 17.14 26.21 -9.65
N ASP A 325 16.76 24.94 -9.52
CA ASP A 325 16.57 24.28 -8.22
C ASP A 325 17.90 24.18 -7.44
N GLN A 326 18.99 23.79 -8.11
CA GLN A 326 20.31 23.66 -7.51
C GLN A 326 20.90 25.03 -7.12
N GLU A 327 20.80 26.05 -7.98
CA GLU A 327 21.26 27.41 -7.65
C GLU A 327 20.50 27.98 -6.45
N THR A 328 19.18 27.80 -6.40
CA THR A 328 18.34 28.21 -5.26
C THR A 328 18.79 27.52 -3.97
N ALA A 329 19.08 26.22 -4.02
CA ALA A 329 19.57 25.47 -2.87
C ALA A 329 20.95 25.97 -2.40
N LEU A 330 21.86 26.25 -3.34
CA LEU A 330 23.19 26.79 -3.02
C LEU A 330 23.09 28.19 -2.38
N LEU A 331 22.25 29.08 -2.91
CA LEU A 331 22.01 30.41 -2.32
C LEU A 331 21.45 30.31 -0.91
N LYS A 332 20.53 29.37 -0.64
CA LYS A 332 20.05 29.09 0.72
C LYS A 332 21.19 28.66 1.65
N SER A 333 22.14 27.85 1.17
CA SER A 333 23.31 27.45 1.96
C SER A 333 24.29 28.59 2.22
N VAL A 334 24.48 29.51 1.27
CA VAL A 334 25.25 30.75 1.48
C VAL A 334 24.59 31.61 2.57
N LYS A 335 23.27 31.83 2.46
CA LYS A 335 22.50 32.61 3.44
C LYS A 335 22.58 32.01 4.85
N LYS A 336 22.65 30.68 4.97
CA LYS A 336 22.82 29.96 6.24
C LYS A 336 24.27 29.95 6.76
N GLY A 337 25.23 30.49 6.02
CA GLY A 337 26.66 30.46 6.38
C GLY A 337 27.32 29.08 6.25
N THR A 338 26.66 28.09 5.64
CA THR A 338 27.20 26.73 5.49
C THR A 338 28.26 26.64 4.37
N ILE A 339 28.19 27.53 3.40
CA ILE A 339 29.18 27.66 2.31
C ILE A 339 29.52 29.13 2.06
N THR A 340 30.75 29.39 1.57
CA THR A 340 31.19 30.73 1.18
C THR A 340 30.65 31.11 -0.20
N LEU A 341 30.67 32.41 -0.52
CA LEU A 341 30.28 32.91 -1.85
C LEU A 341 31.21 32.39 -2.96
N GLU A 342 32.51 32.21 -2.68
CA GLU A 342 33.47 31.59 -3.60
C GLU A 342 33.08 30.14 -3.92
N LYS A 343 32.77 29.32 -2.90
CA LYS A 343 32.30 27.95 -3.09
C LYS A 343 30.96 27.89 -3.82
N PHE A 344 30.13 28.92 -3.70
CA PHE A 344 28.90 29.05 -4.47
C PHE A 344 29.21 29.20 -5.97
N GLU A 345 30.08 30.13 -6.36
CA GLU A 345 30.45 30.34 -7.76
C GLU A 345 31.10 29.10 -8.39
N GLU A 346 31.94 28.38 -7.64
CA GLU A 346 32.49 27.11 -8.09
C GLU A 346 31.41 26.06 -8.37
N LYS A 347 30.50 25.84 -7.41
CA LYS A 347 29.44 24.83 -7.52
C LYS A 347 28.38 25.19 -8.56
N ARG A 348 28.13 26.49 -8.75
CA ARG A 348 27.19 27.03 -9.72
C ARG A 348 27.53 26.64 -11.16
N LYS A 349 28.82 26.55 -11.50
CA LYS A 349 29.28 26.14 -12.84
C LYS A 349 28.75 24.77 -13.28
N LEU A 350 28.58 23.85 -12.34
CA LEU A 350 28.03 22.51 -12.57
C LEU A 350 26.53 22.41 -12.23
N ALA A 351 25.86 23.49 -11.84
CA ALA A 351 24.43 23.48 -11.58
C ALA A 351 23.67 23.16 -12.88
N GLY A 352 22.69 22.27 -12.80
CA GLY A 352 21.92 21.81 -13.97
C GLY A 352 22.58 20.70 -14.79
N ILE A 353 23.90 20.56 -14.71
CA ILE A 353 24.63 19.52 -15.47
C ILE A 353 24.46 18.16 -14.78
N ILE A 354 23.81 17.20 -15.40
CA ILE A 354 23.70 15.82 -14.91
C ILE A 354 24.67 14.96 -15.73
N GLY A 355 25.59 14.28 -15.06
CA GLY A 355 26.44 13.27 -15.68
C GLY A 355 25.90 11.88 -15.38
N ILE A 356 25.94 10.97 -16.34
CA ILE A 356 25.52 9.56 -16.20
C ILE A 356 26.56 8.69 -16.90
N ILE A 357 27.03 7.63 -16.25
CA ILE A 357 27.82 6.58 -16.90
C ILE A 357 26.92 5.40 -17.18
N SER A 358 27.00 4.88 -18.40
CA SER A 358 26.32 3.65 -18.81
C SER A 358 27.17 2.87 -19.81
N ASP A 359 27.07 1.54 -19.79
CA ASP A 359 27.59 0.66 -20.83
C ASP A 359 26.67 0.62 -22.07
N LEU A 360 25.45 1.12 -21.96
CA LEU A 360 24.49 1.19 -23.06
C LEU A 360 24.85 2.31 -24.04
N ASP A 361 24.92 1.99 -25.34
CA ASP A 361 25.05 2.97 -26.42
C ASP A 361 23.69 3.32 -27.02
N ARG A 362 22.98 4.25 -26.35
CA ARG A 362 21.64 4.72 -26.75
C ARG A 362 21.64 6.23 -27.08
N ASN A 363 20.48 6.75 -27.47
CA ASN A 363 20.27 8.20 -27.57
C ASN A 363 20.31 8.83 -26.16
N GLY A 364 20.69 10.10 -26.08
CA GLY A 364 20.65 10.83 -24.82
C GLY A 364 19.24 10.92 -24.22
N GLU A 365 18.21 11.07 -25.06
CA GLU A 365 16.80 11.09 -24.62
C GLU A 365 16.45 9.78 -23.89
N ASP A 366 16.71 8.63 -24.51
CA ASP A 366 16.44 7.31 -23.91
C ASP A 366 17.14 7.12 -22.54
N VAL A 367 18.43 7.50 -22.45
CA VAL A 367 19.21 7.36 -21.21
C VAL A 367 18.70 8.32 -20.13
N TYR A 368 18.28 9.52 -20.55
CA TYR A 368 17.70 10.49 -19.63
C TYR A 368 16.35 10.01 -19.09
N ASP A 369 15.49 9.47 -19.95
CA ASP A 369 14.19 8.92 -19.56
C ASP A 369 14.34 7.73 -18.62
N LEU A 370 15.25 6.80 -18.93
CA LEU A 370 15.63 5.71 -18.02
C LEU A 370 16.10 6.25 -16.66
N TYR A 371 16.99 7.24 -16.65
CA TYR A 371 17.44 7.83 -15.39
C TYR A 371 16.31 8.52 -14.62
N LYS A 372 15.38 9.16 -15.31
CA LYS A 372 14.25 9.86 -14.70
C LYS A 372 13.14 8.93 -14.23
N SER A 373 13.05 7.70 -14.74
CA SER A 373 12.11 6.71 -14.22
C SER A 373 12.38 6.31 -12.77
N ARG A 374 13.51 6.69 -12.17
CA ARG A 374 13.75 6.56 -10.72
C ARG A 374 12.73 7.28 -9.84
N GLU A 375 12.07 8.32 -10.35
CA GLU A 375 10.93 8.95 -9.67
C GLU A 375 9.80 7.94 -9.38
N ASP A 376 9.65 6.89 -10.20
CA ASP A 376 8.66 5.82 -9.98
C ASP A 376 8.99 4.94 -8.77
N VAL A 377 10.26 4.87 -8.36
CA VAL A 377 10.65 4.11 -7.16
C VAL A 377 10.32 4.87 -5.87
N GLU A 378 10.46 6.20 -5.87
CA GLU A 378 9.98 7.02 -4.75
C GLU A 378 8.48 6.80 -4.55
N LEU A 379 7.71 6.84 -5.65
CA LEU A 379 6.29 6.50 -5.63
C LEU A 379 6.03 5.07 -5.13
N ALA A 380 6.89 4.12 -5.48
CA ALA A 380 6.77 2.74 -5.02
C ALA A 380 6.95 2.59 -3.52
N PHE A 381 7.95 3.26 -2.93
CA PHE A 381 8.13 3.26 -1.49
C PHE A 381 7.00 4.00 -0.78
N ASP A 382 6.53 5.11 -1.34
CA ASP A 382 5.37 5.81 -0.81
C ASP A 382 4.12 4.92 -0.82
N ALA A 383 3.88 4.17 -1.89
CA ALA A 383 2.78 3.21 -1.97
C ALA A 383 2.99 2.02 -1.02
N LEU A 384 4.21 1.47 -0.92
CA LEU A 384 4.53 0.38 -0.01
C LEU A 384 4.25 0.75 1.46
N ASN A 385 4.60 1.99 1.84
CA ASN A 385 4.42 2.49 3.20
C ASN A 385 2.97 2.92 3.46
N ASN A 386 2.36 3.69 2.56
CA ASN A 386 1.07 4.34 2.85
C ASN A 386 -0.14 3.56 2.32
N ALA A 387 -0.07 3.01 1.11
CA ALA A 387 -1.20 2.29 0.51
C ALA A 387 -1.23 0.82 0.95
N ILE A 388 -0.06 0.19 1.08
CA ILE A 388 0.09 -1.22 1.48
C ILE A 388 0.32 -1.36 3.00
N ASP A 389 0.64 -0.28 3.73
CA ASP A 389 0.84 -0.25 5.20
C ASP A 389 1.96 -1.23 5.65
N SER A 390 3.10 -1.20 4.96
CA SER A 390 4.20 -2.16 5.21
C SER A 390 5.22 -1.69 6.23
N ASP A 391 5.19 -0.42 6.61
CA ASP A 391 6.05 0.17 7.66
C ASP A 391 5.74 -0.41 9.06
N LYS A 392 4.56 -1.02 9.23
CA LYS A 392 4.11 -1.67 10.46
C LYS A 392 4.12 -3.20 10.32
N THR A 393 5.29 -3.81 10.53
CA THR A 393 5.42 -5.27 10.43
C THR A 393 4.75 -6.00 11.60
N TYR A 394 4.87 -5.49 12.83
CA TYR A 394 4.44 -6.14 14.08
C TYR A 394 5.00 -7.57 14.31
N LEU A 395 6.03 -7.97 13.54
CA LEU A 395 6.63 -9.29 13.59
C LEU A 395 7.90 -9.30 14.45
N ARG A 396 8.25 -10.48 14.97
CA ARG A 396 9.34 -10.68 15.94
C ARG A 396 10.49 -11.54 15.41
N THR A 397 10.32 -12.18 14.26
CA THR A 397 11.35 -13.01 13.62
C THR A 397 11.78 -12.41 12.30
N GLU A 398 13.04 -12.64 11.93
CA GLU A 398 13.61 -12.15 10.68
C GLU A 398 12.92 -12.78 9.46
N GLU A 399 12.67 -14.09 9.52
CA GLU A 399 11.97 -14.84 8.49
C GLU A 399 10.52 -14.35 8.33
N GLY A 400 9.84 -14.06 9.44
CA GLY A 400 8.51 -13.47 9.39
C GLY A 400 8.52 -12.12 8.66
N VAL A 401 9.48 -11.24 8.98
CA VAL A 401 9.63 -9.94 8.33
C VAL A 401 9.92 -10.10 6.83
N ARG A 402 10.80 -11.02 6.45
CA ARG A 402 11.06 -11.36 5.05
C ARG A 402 9.77 -11.79 4.35
N GLY A 403 9.05 -12.79 4.87
CA GLY A 403 7.79 -13.25 4.30
C GLY A 403 6.74 -12.14 4.19
N TYR A 404 6.70 -11.22 5.16
CA TYR A 404 5.79 -10.07 5.13
C TYR A 404 6.12 -9.10 3.98
N TYR A 405 7.39 -8.76 3.79
CA TYR A 405 7.79 -7.92 2.66
C TYR A 405 7.61 -8.61 1.31
N PHE A 406 7.75 -9.94 1.26
CA PHE A 406 7.42 -10.73 0.08
C PHE A 406 5.94 -10.60 -0.31
N VAL A 407 5.01 -10.76 0.64
CA VAL A 407 3.58 -10.53 0.37
C VAL A 407 3.29 -9.06 0.03
N SER A 408 3.98 -8.14 0.69
CA SER A 408 3.83 -6.69 0.42
C SER A 408 4.26 -6.34 -1.00
N PHE A 409 5.34 -6.96 -1.50
CA PHE A 409 5.78 -6.86 -2.88
C PHE A 409 4.73 -7.39 -3.86
N ILE A 410 4.12 -8.54 -3.59
CA ILE A 410 3.04 -9.07 -4.43
C ILE A 410 1.85 -8.11 -4.44
N ALA A 411 1.46 -7.58 -3.28
CA ALA A 411 0.37 -6.60 -3.18
C ALA A 411 0.69 -5.31 -3.96
N LEU A 412 1.95 -4.87 -3.95
CA LEU A 412 2.42 -3.70 -4.68
C LEU A 412 2.27 -3.87 -6.20
N ARG A 413 2.36 -5.11 -6.73
CA ARG A 413 2.09 -5.37 -8.15
C ARG A 413 0.64 -5.04 -8.54
N VAL A 414 -0.34 -5.25 -7.65
CA VAL A 414 -1.73 -4.83 -7.88
C VAL A 414 -1.80 -3.32 -8.03
N TYR A 415 -1.19 -2.58 -7.09
CA TYR A 415 -1.18 -1.12 -7.10
C TYR A 415 -0.60 -0.58 -8.41
N PHE A 416 0.59 -1.07 -8.80
CA PHE A 416 1.27 -0.61 -10.00
C PHE A 416 0.61 -1.06 -11.29
N SER A 417 -0.08 -2.21 -11.30
CA SER A 417 -0.87 -2.63 -12.47
C SER A 417 -2.06 -1.70 -12.71
N ILE A 418 -2.75 -1.29 -11.63
CA ILE A 418 -3.83 -0.30 -11.71
C ILE A 418 -3.27 1.06 -12.13
N LEU A 419 -2.18 1.50 -11.51
CA LEU A 419 -1.54 2.78 -11.84
C LEU A 419 -1.10 2.82 -13.30
N ARG A 420 -0.52 1.73 -13.82
CA ARG A 420 -0.13 1.60 -15.23
C ARG A 420 -1.34 1.78 -16.14
N ARG A 421 -2.47 1.11 -15.86
CA ARG A 421 -3.72 1.30 -16.62
C ARG A 421 -4.21 2.76 -16.58
N LEU A 422 -4.10 3.43 -15.43
CA LEU A 422 -4.45 4.85 -15.32
C LEU A 422 -3.50 5.75 -16.13
N ARG A 423 -2.19 5.43 -16.19
CA ARG A 423 -1.22 6.14 -17.04
C ARG A 423 -1.54 5.97 -18.52
N GLU A 424 -1.80 4.73 -18.96
CA GLU A 424 -2.18 4.39 -20.35
C GLU A 424 -3.44 5.13 -20.82
N LYS A 425 -4.36 5.43 -19.90
CA LYS A 425 -5.61 6.16 -20.16
C LYS A 425 -5.52 7.67 -19.86
N GLU A 426 -4.35 8.17 -19.47
CA GLU A 426 -4.12 9.57 -19.08
C GLU A 426 -5.04 10.07 -17.94
N LEU A 427 -5.35 9.18 -16.98
CA LEU A 427 -6.28 9.44 -15.88
C LEU A 427 -5.62 9.72 -14.53
N THR A 428 -4.29 9.66 -14.43
CA THR A 428 -3.54 9.85 -13.18
C THR A 428 -3.76 11.20 -12.49
N SER A 429 -4.18 12.22 -13.24
CA SER A 429 -4.54 13.55 -12.70
C SER A 429 -5.98 13.63 -12.19
N LYS A 430 -6.82 12.64 -12.48
CA LYS A 430 -8.27 12.66 -12.23
C LYS A 430 -8.72 11.64 -11.19
N ILE A 431 -8.07 10.48 -11.16
CA ILE A 431 -8.47 9.32 -10.35
C ILE A 431 -7.22 8.67 -9.77
N SER A 432 -7.23 8.34 -8.48
CA SER A 432 -6.15 7.59 -7.82
C SER A 432 -6.41 6.08 -7.81
N VAL A 433 -5.38 5.29 -7.50
CA VAL A 433 -5.52 3.82 -7.35
C VAL A 433 -6.48 3.48 -6.19
N GLU A 434 -6.42 4.21 -5.10
CA GLU A 434 -7.30 4.05 -3.94
C GLU A 434 -8.76 4.38 -4.33
N GLU A 435 -8.98 5.39 -5.15
CA GLU A 435 -10.31 5.70 -5.68
C GLU A 435 -10.85 4.59 -6.58
N VAL A 436 -10.03 3.99 -7.44
CA VAL A 436 -10.40 2.81 -8.24
C VAL A 436 -10.86 1.66 -7.32
N MET A 437 -10.04 1.31 -6.33
CA MET A 437 -10.35 0.21 -5.39
C MET A 437 -11.60 0.51 -4.57
N PHE A 438 -11.77 1.75 -4.12
CA PHE A 438 -12.93 2.18 -3.35
C PHE A 438 -14.22 2.16 -4.20
N GLU A 439 -14.21 2.67 -5.43
CA GLU A 439 -15.39 2.63 -6.28
C GLU A 439 -15.77 1.20 -6.67
N LEU A 440 -14.79 0.32 -6.89
CA LEU A 440 -15.02 -1.09 -7.19
C LEU A 440 -15.51 -1.89 -5.97
N SER A 441 -15.22 -1.46 -4.73
CA SER A 441 -15.82 -2.06 -3.53
C SER A 441 -17.35 -1.94 -3.48
N LYS A 442 -17.92 -0.98 -4.24
CA LYS A 442 -19.36 -0.78 -4.37
C LYS A 442 -20.02 -1.74 -5.37
N VAL A 443 -19.23 -2.49 -6.14
CA VAL A 443 -19.72 -3.60 -6.96
C VAL A 443 -19.88 -4.79 -6.03
N MET A 444 -21.11 -4.99 -5.54
CA MET A 444 -21.42 -6.02 -4.53
C MET A 444 -22.23 -7.17 -5.13
N LYS A 445 -21.90 -8.40 -4.74
CA LYS A 445 -22.62 -9.62 -5.11
C LYS A 445 -23.44 -10.09 -3.91
N ILE A 446 -24.74 -10.31 -4.12
CA ILE A 446 -25.69 -10.76 -3.11
C ILE A 446 -25.95 -12.25 -3.32
N ARG A 447 -25.88 -13.03 -2.25
CA ARG A 447 -26.25 -14.45 -2.22
C ARG A 447 -27.45 -14.66 -1.30
N GLU A 448 -28.51 -15.22 -1.86
CA GLU A 448 -29.72 -15.60 -1.13
C GLU A 448 -29.54 -17.01 -0.52
N LYS A 449 -30.32 -17.32 0.52
CA LYS A 449 -30.31 -18.64 1.18
C LYS A 449 -30.61 -19.81 0.22
N ASN A 450 -31.38 -19.57 -0.84
CA ASN A 450 -31.69 -20.58 -1.85
C ASN A 450 -30.57 -20.78 -2.89
N GLY A 451 -29.41 -20.14 -2.72
CA GLY A 451 -28.27 -20.21 -3.63
C GLY A 451 -28.35 -19.26 -4.81
N LYS A 452 -29.44 -18.48 -4.99
CA LYS A 452 -29.52 -17.48 -6.05
C LYS A 452 -28.53 -16.35 -5.79
N GLU A 453 -27.77 -15.99 -6.83
CA GLU A 453 -26.82 -14.89 -6.79
C GLU A 453 -27.16 -13.81 -7.81
N TYR A 454 -26.95 -12.55 -7.43
CA TYR A 454 -27.11 -11.40 -8.33
C TYR A 454 -26.31 -10.20 -7.82
N PHE A 455 -26.03 -9.25 -8.71
CA PHE A 455 -25.39 -7.99 -8.32
C PHE A 455 -26.39 -7.04 -7.67
N ALA A 456 -25.93 -6.35 -6.63
CA ALA A 456 -26.60 -5.15 -6.15
C ALA A 456 -26.61 -4.06 -7.25
N LYS A 457 -27.44 -3.03 -7.09
CA LYS A 457 -27.47 -1.90 -8.03
C LYS A 457 -26.10 -1.22 -8.10
N ILE A 458 -25.36 -1.46 -9.18
CA ILE A 458 -24.01 -0.90 -9.36
C ILE A 458 -24.12 0.62 -9.62
N PRO A 459 -23.43 1.48 -8.85
CA PRO A 459 -23.39 2.92 -9.09
C PRO A 459 -22.78 3.29 -10.44
N LYS A 460 -23.21 4.42 -11.04
CA LYS A 460 -22.70 4.89 -12.34
C LYS A 460 -21.18 5.05 -12.36
N LYS A 461 -20.59 5.54 -11.26
CA LYS A 461 -19.15 5.73 -11.14
C LYS A 461 -18.39 4.40 -11.13
N ALA A 462 -18.86 3.41 -10.37
CA ALA A 462 -18.29 2.06 -10.36
C ALA A 462 -18.33 1.41 -11.75
N ARG A 463 -19.43 1.56 -12.52
CA ARG A 463 -19.50 1.07 -13.91
C ARG A 463 -18.44 1.71 -14.82
N LYS A 464 -18.25 3.03 -14.73
CA LYS A 464 -17.19 3.72 -15.48
C LYS A 464 -15.79 3.21 -15.12
N ILE A 465 -15.56 2.84 -13.86
CA ILE A 465 -14.29 2.23 -13.44
C ILE A 465 -14.17 0.80 -14.00
N MET A 466 -15.24 0.01 -14.02
CA MET A 466 -15.23 -1.33 -14.65
C MET A 466 -14.90 -1.27 -16.15
N GLU A 467 -15.38 -0.25 -16.86
CA GLU A 467 -15.04 0.02 -18.27
C GLU A 467 -13.53 0.27 -18.51
N LEU A 468 -12.76 0.63 -17.48
CA LEU A 468 -11.30 0.74 -17.56
C LEU A 468 -10.60 -0.62 -17.59
N PHE A 469 -11.28 -1.69 -17.16
CA PHE A 469 -10.74 -3.05 -17.04
C PHE A 469 -11.69 -4.09 -17.70
N PRO A 470 -11.97 -3.96 -19.00
CA PRO A 470 -12.95 -4.81 -19.65
C PRO A 470 -12.59 -6.30 -19.61
N GLU A 471 -11.30 -6.62 -19.66
CA GLU A 471 -10.75 -7.98 -19.58
C GLU A 471 -11.04 -8.68 -18.24
N VAL A 472 -11.42 -7.92 -17.21
CA VAL A 472 -11.73 -8.43 -15.87
C VAL A 472 -13.24 -8.60 -15.68
N PHE A 473 -14.05 -7.68 -16.22
CA PHE A 473 -15.47 -7.58 -15.87
C PHE A 473 -16.44 -7.99 -16.97
N TYR A 474 -15.99 -8.13 -18.22
CA TYR A 474 -16.84 -8.44 -19.38
C TYR A 474 -16.38 -9.67 -20.18
N THR A 475 -15.47 -10.46 -19.61
CA THR A 475 -15.03 -11.76 -20.13
C THR A 475 -15.74 -12.87 -19.36
#